data_AF-A0A967Z371-F1
#
_entry.id   AF-A0A967Z371-F1
#
_cell.length_a   1.000
_cell.length_b   1.000
_cell.length_c   1.000
_cell.angle_alpha   90.00
_cell.angle_beta   90.00
_cell.angle_gamma   90.00
#
_symmetry.space_group_name_H-M   'P 1'
#
loop_
_entity.id
_entity.type
_entity.pdbx_description
1 polymer ?
#
loop_
_entity_poly.entity_id
_entity_poly.type
_entity_poly.pdbx_seq_one_letter_code
_entity_poly.pdbx_strand_id
1 'polypeptide(L)'
;MKKGYDFLSNHHRFSDETAVVELGVGKNMVTAIRYWLRAFEIVDEKDQPKEIADFLLSDSGNDPYLEDVGTLWLLHYLLVTRGRASIFTLVFNELRKERIEFNKEHLDWLIRRKCEDNDAAYNPNTVNNDINVFIRTYLRPRKRTKNIED
;
A
#
# COMPACT_ATOMS: atom_id res chain seq x y z
N MET A 1 -2.79 8.04 -5.42
CA MET A 1 -3.55 8.45 -4.23
C MET A 1 -4.52 9.57 -4.58
N LYS A 2 -4.05 10.77 -4.98
CA LYS A 2 -4.89 11.91 -5.44
C LYS A 2 -6.02 11.54 -6.39
N LYS A 3 -5.73 10.92 -7.55
CA LYS A 3 -6.78 10.43 -8.48
C LYS A 3 -7.88 9.58 -7.84
N GLY A 4 -7.51 8.71 -6.90
CA GLY A 4 -8.47 7.83 -6.24
C GLY A 4 -9.30 8.56 -5.20
N TYR A 5 -8.72 9.55 -4.52
CA TYR A 5 -9.45 10.47 -3.66
C TYR A 5 -10.43 11.33 -4.49
N ASP A 6 -9.96 12.00 -5.55
CA ASP A 6 -10.79 12.86 -6.42
C ASP A 6 -11.96 12.10 -7.03
N PHE A 7 -11.72 10.84 -7.45
CA PHE A 7 -12.75 9.97 -7.98
C PHE A 7 -13.90 9.78 -6.97
N LEU A 8 -13.60 9.55 -5.69
CA LEU A 8 -14.61 9.41 -4.65
C LEU A 8 -15.23 10.75 -4.24
N SER A 9 -14.45 11.82 -4.19
CA SER A 9 -14.93 13.17 -3.89
C SER A 9 -15.91 13.68 -4.94
N ASN A 10 -15.79 13.22 -6.19
CA ASN A 10 -16.76 13.43 -7.26
C ASN A 10 -17.96 12.45 -7.23
N HIS A 11 -18.18 11.78 -6.10
CA HIS A 11 -19.29 10.84 -5.87
C HIS A 11 -19.32 9.61 -6.79
N HIS A 12 -18.21 9.28 -7.45
CA HIS A 12 -18.09 8.02 -8.18
C HIS A 12 -17.81 6.85 -7.23
N ARG A 13 -18.08 5.62 -7.68
CA ARG A 13 -17.84 4.42 -6.88
C ARG A 13 -16.94 3.46 -7.63
N PHE A 14 -16.03 2.81 -6.90
CA PHE A 14 -15.14 1.81 -7.51
C PHE A 14 -15.87 0.57 -8.06
N SER A 15 -17.14 0.38 -7.67
CA SER A 15 -18.02 -0.66 -8.20
C SER A 15 -18.63 -0.32 -9.56
N ASP A 16 -18.55 0.93 -9.99
CA ASP A 16 -19.19 1.39 -11.21
C ASP A 16 -18.44 0.88 -12.44
N GLU A 17 -19.18 0.51 -13.48
CA GLU A 17 -18.59 -0.01 -14.74
C GLU A 17 -17.68 1.03 -15.41
N THR A 18 -17.96 2.32 -15.18
CA THR A 18 -17.19 3.45 -15.69
C THR A 18 -15.88 3.69 -14.94
N ALA A 19 -15.64 3.06 -13.79
CA ALA A 19 -14.47 3.33 -12.95
C ALA A 19 -13.13 3.13 -13.69
N VAL A 20 -13.07 2.16 -14.61
CA VAL A 20 -11.90 1.89 -15.47
C VAL A 20 -11.60 3.08 -16.38
N VAL A 21 -12.64 3.68 -16.95
CA VAL A 21 -12.54 4.81 -17.89
C VAL A 21 -12.17 6.08 -17.13
N GLU A 22 -12.89 6.38 -16.06
CA GLU A 22 -12.70 7.59 -15.24
C GLU A 22 -11.31 7.65 -14.59
N LEU A 23 -10.82 6.53 -14.04
CA LEU A 23 -9.48 6.47 -13.45
C LEU A 23 -8.37 6.33 -14.50
N GLY A 24 -8.74 5.95 -15.74
CA GLY A 24 -7.80 5.71 -16.84
C GLY A 24 -6.86 4.52 -16.57
N VAL A 25 -7.33 3.49 -15.86
CA VAL A 25 -6.52 2.31 -15.49
C VAL A 25 -7.34 1.03 -15.62
N GLY A 26 -6.67 -0.10 -15.88
CA GLY A 26 -7.33 -1.41 -15.94
C GLY A 26 -7.97 -1.86 -14.62
N LYS A 27 -8.94 -2.78 -14.70
CA LYS A 27 -9.77 -3.28 -13.58
C LYS A 27 -8.98 -3.71 -12.34
N ASN A 28 -7.84 -4.40 -12.53
CA ASN A 28 -6.99 -4.83 -11.41
C ASN A 28 -6.35 -3.64 -10.69
N MET A 29 -5.99 -2.59 -11.42
CA MET A 29 -5.44 -1.36 -10.85
C MET A 29 -6.51 -0.55 -10.11
N VAL A 30 -7.77 -0.54 -10.58
CA VAL A 30 -8.90 0.04 -9.84
C VAL A 30 -9.02 -0.61 -8.46
N THR A 31 -8.99 -1.95 -8.43
CA THR A 31 -9.04 -2.71 -7.17
C THR A 31 -7.84 -2.39 -6.27
N ALA A 32 -6.63 -2.30 -6.84
CA ALA A 32 -5.43 -1.94 -6.09
C ALA A 32 -5.49 -0.51 -5.53
N ILE A 33 -5.98 0.47 -6.30
CA ILE A 33 -6.16 1.86 -5.84
C ILE A 33 -7.08 1.89 -4.64
N ARG A 34 -8.27 1.26 -4.74
CA ARG A 34 -9.23 1.16 -3.63
C ARG A 34 -8.60 0.53 -2.39
N TYR A 35 -7.87 -0.57 -2.56
CA TYR A 35 -7.19 -1.24 -1.46
C TYR A 35 -6.19 -0.30 -0.77
N TRP A 36 -5.34 0.39 -1.53
CA TRP A 36 -4.32 1.28 -0.96
C TRP A 36 -4.92 2.51 -0.29
N LEU A 37 -5.99 3.10 -0.83
CA LEU A 37 -6.68 4.20 -0.16
C LEU A 37 -7.17 3.79 1.24
N ARG A 38 -7.71 2.58 1.39
CA ARG A 38 -8.09 2.04 2.69
C ARG A 38 -6.87 1.72 3.56
N ALA A 39 -5.82 1.14 3.00
CA ALA A 39 -4.62 0.77 3.76
C ALA A 39 -3.86 1.99 4.33
N PHE A 40 -3.95 3.14 3.65
CA PHE A 40 -3.38 4.40 4.09
C PHE A 40 -4.35 5.26 4.92
N GLU A 41 -5.52 4.74 5.30
CA GLU A 41 -6.58 5.49 6.02
C GLU A 41 -7.06 6.75 5.30
N ILE A 42 -6.96 6.79 3.97
CA ILE A 42 -7.53 7.88 3.16
C ILE A 42 -9.05 7.74 3.10
N VAL A 43 -9.55 6.51 3.08
CA VAL A 43 -11.00 6.22 3.02
C VAL A 43 -11.38 5.14 4.02
N ASP A 44 -12.65 5.12 4.42
CA ASP A 44 -13.22 4.09 5.28
C ASP A 44 -13.65 2.82 4.49
N GLU A 45 -14.27 1.86 5.19
CA GLU A 45 -14.76 0.62 4.56
C GLU A 45 -15.93 0.84 3.59
N LYS A 46 -16.60 1.99 3.66
CA LYS A 46 -17.68 2.42 2.76
C LYS A 46 -17.16 3.32 1.63
N ASP A 47 -15.83 3.40 1.46
CA ASP A 47 -15.14 4.25 0.50
C ASP A 47 -15.48 5.75 0.67
N GLN A 48 -15.75 6.19 1.91
CA GLN A 48 -15.91 7.60 2.23
C GLN A 48 -14.56 8.20 2.63
N PRO A 49 -14.17 9.36 2.07
CA PRO A 49 -12.97 10.08 2.52
C PRO A 49 -12.99 10.33 4.03
N LYS A 50 -11.87 10.09 4.69
CA LYS A 50 -11.68 10.41 6.12
C LYS A 50 -11.18 11.86 6.25
N GLU A 51 -11.31 12.44 7.44
CA GLU A 51 -10.85 13.82 7.71
C GLU A 51 -9.38 14.08 7.31
N ILE A 52 -8.50 13.10 7.52
CA ILE A 52 -7.09 13.19 7.12
C ILE A 52 -6.91 13.28 5.60
N ALA A 53 -7.79 12.65 4.83
CA ALA A 53 -7.76 12.72 3.38
C ALA A 53 -8.13 14.12 2.90
N ASP A 54 -9.19 14.73 3.43
CA ASP A 54 -9.58 16.08 3.05
C ASP A 54 -8.52 17.11 3.48
N PHE A 55 -7.96 16.93 4.68
CA PHE A 55 -6.88 17.77 5.20
C PHE A 55 -5.62 17.77 4.32
N LEU A 56 -5.29 16.63 3.70
CA LEU A 56 -4.09 16.49 2.87
C LEU A 56 -4.39 16.70 1.37
N LEU A 57 -5.37 15.96 0.84
CA LEU A 57 -5.54 15.67 -0.59
C LEU A 57 -6.62 16.51 -1.29
N SER A 58 -7.45 17.25 -0.57
CA SER A 58 -8.41 18.18 -1.20
C SER A 58 -7.67 19.24 -2.03
N ASP A 59 -8.35 19.90 -2.96
CA ASP A 59 -7.70 20.91 -3.81
C ASP A 59 -7.15 22.11 -3.02
N SER A 60 -7.74 22.38 -1.84
CA SER A 60 -7.25 23.33 -0.85
C SER A 60 -6.56 22.65 0.34
N GLY A 61 -6.19 21.39 0.20
CA GLY A 61 -5.50 20.59 1.22
C GLY A 61 -4.05 21.03 1.39
N ASN A 62 -3.41 20.58 2.47
CA ASN A 62 -2.06 21.01 2.81
C ASN A 62 -0.97 20.39 1.93
N ASP A 63 -1.23 19.22 1.33
CA ASP A 63 -0.28 18.58 0.41
C ASP A 63 -1.03 17.72 -0.64
N PRO A 64 -1.74 18.34 -1.60
CA PRO A 64 -2.64 17.63 -2.50
C PRO A 64 -1.95 16.61 -3.41
N TYR A 65 -0.64 16.79 -3.63
CA TYR A 65 0.17 16.00 -4.54
C TYR A 65 1.23 15.14 -3.85
N LEU A 66 1.27 15.12 -2.51
CA LEU A 66 2.21 14.33 -1.70
C LEU A 66 3.69 14.69 -1.96
N GLU A 67 3.97 15.97 -2.10
CA GLU A 67 5.32 16.49 -2.35
C GLU A 67 6.14 16.65 -1.06
N ASP A 68 5.47 16.77 0.09
CA ASP A 68 6.14 16.88 1.38
C ASP A 68 6.54 15.50 1.93
N VAL A 69 7.83 15.37 2.26
CA VAL A 69 8.39 14.16 2.88
C VAL A 69 7.70 13.83 4.21
N GLY A 70 7.28 14.83 4.99
CA GLY A 70 6.49 14.69 6.20
C GLY A 70 5.15 14.00 5.95
N THR A 71 4.46 14.32 4.86
CA THR A 71 3.23 13.63 4.46
C THR A 71 3.50 12.16 4.15
N LEU A 72 4.60 11.85 3.45
CA LEU A 72 4.99 10.46 3.18
C LEU A 72 5.27 9.69 4.49
N TRP A 73 5.90 10.32 5.48
CA TRP A 73 6.11 9.71 6.80
C TRP A 73 4.80 9.49 7.56
N LEU A 74 3.85 10.42 7.47
CA LEU A 74 2.52 10.26 8.07
C LEU A 74 1.76 9.08 7.43
N LEU A 75 1.77 8.98 6.10
CA LEU A 75 1.17 7.85 5.39
C LEU A 75 1.83 6.53 5.77
N HIS A 76 3.16 6.52 5.88
CA HIS A 76 3.89 5.35 6.34
C HIS A 76 3.51 4.95 7.77
N TYR A 77 3.40 5.92 8.68
CA TYR A 77 2.97 5.69 10.06
C TYR A 77 1.58 5.05 10.11
N LEU A 78 0.61 5.57 9.34
CA LEU A 78 -0.73 4.99 9.25
C LEU A 78 -0.70 3.56 8.72
N LEU A 79 0.06 3.32 7.64
CA LEU A 79 0.21 2.00 7.04
C LEU A 79 0.72 0.95 8.04
N VAL A 80 1.74 1.32 8.83
CA VAL A 80 2.38 0.42 9.81
C VAL A 80 1.53 0.21 11.06
N THR A 81 0.78 1.21 11.51
CA THR A 81 0.02 1.15 12.76
C THR A 81 -1.39 0.57 12.61
N ARG A 82 -1.98 0.63 11.41
CA ARG A 82 -3.36 0.18 11.17
C ARG A 82 -3.46 -1.26 10.71
N GLY A 83 -2.39 -1.82 10.14
CA GLY A 83 -2.26 -3.25 9.91
C GLY A 83 -3.08 -3.84 8.75
N ARG A 84 -3.71 -3.02 7.91
CA ARG A 84 -4.44 -3.53 6.72
C ARG A 84 -3.51 -4.25 5.74
N ALA A 85 -2.35 -3.66 5.47
CA ALA A 85 -1.27 -4.29 4.74
C ALA A 85 -0.30 -4.89 5.76
N SER A 86 -0.66 -6.07 6.29
CA SER A 86 -0.04 -6.68 7.47
C SER A 86 1.48 -6.81 7.37
N ILE A 87 2.03 -7.06 6.18
CA ILE A 87 3.48 -7.18 5.96
C ILE A 87 4.27 -5.95 6.45
N PHE A 88 3.72 -4.75 6.32
CA PHE A 88 4.40 -3.54 6.80
C PHE A 88 4.48 -3.53 8.32
N THR A 89 3.38 -3.85 9.00
CA THR A 89 3.36 -4.00 10.47
C THR A 89 4.33 -5.11 10.91
N LEU A 90 4.29 -6.28 10.28
CA LEU A 90 5.16 -7.41 10.62
C LEU A 90 6.64 -7.04 10.47
N VAL A 91 7.04 -6.37 9.39
CA VAL A 91 8.45 -6.00 9.19
C VAL A 91 8.88 -4.92 10.18
N PHE A 92 8.13 -3.82 10.29
CA PHE A 92 8.58 -2.66 11.07
C PHE A 92 8.39 -2.81 12.58
N ASN A 93 7.36 -3.53 13.03
CA ASN A 93 7.02 -3.65 14.45
C ASN A 93 7.45 -4.99 15.07
N GLU A 94 7.75 -6.02 14.27
CA GLU A 94 8.11 -7.35 14.78
C GLU A 94 9.49 -7.79 14.29
N LEU A 95 9.69 -7.95 12.97
CA LEU A 95 10.94 -8.48 12.41
C LEU A 95 12.14 -7.64 12.83
N ARG A 96 12.04 -6.30 12.77
CA ARG A 96 13.13 -5.39 13.17
C ARG A 96 13.56 -5.52 14.63
N LYS A 97 12.69 -6.04 15.51
CA LYS A 97 13.04 -6.31 16.92
C LYS A 97 13.89 -7.58 17.05
N GLU A 98 13.67 -8.55 16.16
CA GLU A 98 14.41 -9.81 16.14
C GLU A 98 15.70 -9.71 15.32
N ARG A 99 15.68 -8.97 14.21
CA ARG A 99 16.77 -8.92 13.22
C ARG A 99 16.90 -7.54 12.57
N ILE A 100 18.13 -7.02 12.57
CA ILE A 100 18.46 -5.76 11.87
C ILE A 100 18.54 -5.99 10.36
N GLU A 101 19.10 -7.13 9.94
CA GLU A 101 19.25 -7.53 8.54
C GLU A 101 18.43 -8.79 8.25
N PHE A 102 17.76 -8.82 7.10
CA PHE A 102 16.94 -9.95 6.68
C PHE A 102 16.90 -10.11 5.17
N ASN A 103 16.58 -11.32 4.72
CA ASN A 103 16.32 -11.68 3.33
C ASN A 103 14.85 -12.07 3.16
N LYS A 104 14.45 -12.51 1.97
CA LYS A 104 13.07 -12.89 1.69
C LYS A 104 12.64 -14.12 2.49
N GLU A 105 13.55 -15.06 2.66
CA GLU A 105 13.32 -16.32 3.36
C GLU A 105 13.03 -16.09 4.86
N HIS A 106 13.72 -15.13 5.49
CA HIS A 106 13.41 -14.73 6.87
C HIS A 106 12.01 -14.13 7.00
N LEU A 107 11.57 -13.33 6.02
CA LEU A 107 10.26 -12.71 6.04
C LEU A 107 9.14 -13.73 5.77
N ASP A 108 9.36 -14.64 4.82
CA ASP A 108 8.46 -15.77 4.54
C ASP A 108 8.27 -16.65 5.80
N TRP A 109 9.37 -17.02 6.45
CA TRP A 109 9.35 -17.79 7.69
C TRP A 109 8.59 -17.08 8.81
N LEU A 110 8.81 -15.78 9.00
CA LEU A 110 8.09 -14.99 9.99
C LEU A 110 6.59 -14.99 9.71
N ILE A 111 6.19 -14.73 8.46
CA ILE A 111 4.77 -14.68 8.07
C ILE A 111 4.13 -16.06 8.25
N ARG A 112 4.81 -17.13 7.84
CA ARG A 112 4.33 -18.51 8.01
C ARG A 112 4.09 -18.84 9.48
N ARG A 113 5.06 -18.52 10.36
CA ARG A 113 4.92 -18.69 11.82
C ARG A 113 3.74 -17.88 12.35
N LYS A 114 3.58 -16.62 11.93
CA LYS A 114 2.48 -15.75 12.37
C LYS A 114 1.12 -16.25 11.90
N CYS A 115 1.03 -16.80 10.70
CA CYS A 115 -0.19 -17.46 10.23
C CYS A 115 -0.54 -18.68 11.10
N GLU A 116 0.44 -19.52 11.42
CA GLU A 116 0.26 -20.69 12.31
C GLU A 116 -0.18 -20.26 13.72
N ASP A 117 0.46 -19.24 14.30
CA ASP A 117 0.14 -18.73 15.65
C ASP A 117 -1.28 -18.13 15.76
N ASN A 118 -1.84 -17.62 14.66
CA ASN A 118 -3.14 -16.95 14.62
C ASN A 118 -4.24 -17.76 13.92
N ASP A 119 -3.99 -19.04 13.61
CA ASP A 119 -4.91 -19.90 12.83
C ASP A 119 -5.37 -19.24 11.50
N ALA A 120 -4.45 -18.52 10.85
CA ALA A 120 -4.72 -17.82 9.60
C ALA A 120 -4.22 -18.62 8.40
N ALA A 121 -4.95 -18.55 7.29
CA ALA A 121 -4.59 -19.25 6.06
C ALA A 121 -3.27 -18.73 5.48
N TYR A 122 -2.33 -19.64 5.22
CA TYR A 122 -1.06 -19.35 4.56
C TYR A 122 -1.11 -19.74 3.09
N ASN A 123 -0.82 -18.79 2.19
CA ASN A 123 -0.67 -19.04 0.77
C ASN A 123 0.70 -18.53 0.28
N PRO A 124 1.62 -19.43 -0.17
CA PRO A 124 2.97 -19.04 -0.58
C PRO A 124 3.00 -17.99 -1.70
N ASN A 125 2.06 -18.06 -2.65
CA ASN A 125 2.02 -17.13 -3.77
C ASN A 125 1.60 -15.73 -3.31
N THR A 126 0.60 -15.64 -2.44
CA THR A 126 0.16 -14.38 -1.84
C THR A 126 1.28 -13.75 -1.01
N VAL A 127 1.91 -14.54 -0.14
CA VAL A 127 2.99 -14.08 0.74
C VAL A 127 4.18 -13.59 -0.09
N ASN A 128 4.61 -14.34 -1.10
CA ASN A 128 5.69 -13.90 -1.99
C ASN A 128 5.33 -12.60 -2.73
N ASN A 129 4.07 -12.42 -3.15
CA ASN A 129 3.63 -11.17 -3.76
C ASN A 129 3.72 -10.00 -2.78
N ASP A 130 3.25 -10.17 -1.55
CA ASP A 130 3.33 -9.14 -0.51
C ASP A 130 4.79 -8.76 -0.20
N ILE A 131 5.67 -9.76 -0.07
CA ILE A 131 7.12 -9.55 0.12
C ILE A 131 7.69 -8.71 -1.03
N ASN A 132 7.32 -9.01 -2.27
CA ASN A 132 7.78 -8.26 -3.42
C ASN A 132 7.22 -6.83 -3.44
N VAL A 133 5.97 -6.62 -3.03
CA VAL A 133 5.37 -5.29 -2.85
C VAL A 133 6.18 -4.49 -1.83
N PHE A 134 6.38 -5.04 -0.63
CA PHE A 134 7.15 -4.41 0.45
C PHE A 134 8.54 -3.98 -0.02
N ILE A 135 9.29 -4.90 -0.65
CA ILE A 135 10.65 -4.62 -1.14
C ILE A 135 10.63 -3.49 -2.18
N ARG A 136 9.69 -3.51 -3.12
CA ARG A 136 9.59 -2.46 -4.16
C ARG A 136 9.15 -1.12 -3.61
N THR A 137 8.43 -1.09 -2.48
CA THR A 137 8.02 0.16 -1.83
C THR A 137 9.21 0.91 -1.24
N TYR A 138 10.20 0.21 -0.67
CA TYR A 138 11.31 0.86 0.05
C TYR A 138 12.67 0.79 -0.65
N LEU A 139 12.89 -0.21 -1.50
CA LEU A 139 14.13 -0.33 -2.24
C LEU A 139 14.01 0.33 -3.61
N ARG A 140 15.01 1.15 -3.94
CA ARG A 140 15.14 1.66 -5.30
C ARG A 140 15.31 0.48 -6.27
N PRO A 141 14.63 0.49 -7.43
CA PRO A 141 14.88 -0.49 -8.47
C PRO A 141 16.38 -0.50 -8.80
N ARG A 142 17.01 -1.67 -8.75
CA ARG A 142 18.36 -1.81 -9.30
C ARG A 142 18.29 -1.42 -10.77
N LYS A 143 19.13 -0.48 -11.22
CA LYS A 143 19.30 -0.20 -12.64
C LYS A 143 19.60 -1.53 -13.32
N ARG A 144 18.75 -1.95 -14.28
CA ARG A 144 19.16 -2.98 -15.24
C ARG A 144 20.43 -2.45 -15.88
N THR A 145 21.56 -3.10 -15.66
CA THR A 145 22.68 -3.01 -16.60
C THR A 145 22.10 -3.46 -17.93
N LYS A 146 21.79 -2.50 -18.81
CA LYS A 146 21.67 -2.81 -20.23
C LYS A 146 23.03 -3.41 -20.59
N ASN A 147 23.06 -4.70 -20.92
CA ASN A 147 24.06 -5.13 -21.87
C ASN A 147 23.75 -4.31 -23.13
N ILE A 148 24.60 -3.32 -23.37
CA ILE A 148 24.79 -2.76 -24.69
C ILE A 148 25.51 -3.89 -25.45
N GLU A 149 25.07 -4.22 -26.67
CA GLU A 149 25.40 -5.40 -27.53
C GLU A 149 24.30 -6.48 -27.42
N ASP A 150 23.49 -6.79 -28.45
CA ASP A 150 23.52 -6.55 -29.91
C ASP A 150 22.33 -5.71 -30.43
#